data_AF-Q1YNS9-F1
#
_entry.id   AF-Q1YNS9-F1
#
_cell.length_a   1.000
_cell.length_b   1.000
_cell.length_c   1.000
_cell.angle_alpha   90.00
_cell.angle_beta   90.00
_cell.angle_gamma   90.00
#
_symmetry.space_group_name_H-M   'P 1'
#
loop_
_entity.id
_entity.type
_entity.pdbx_description
1 polymer ?
#
loop_
_entity_poly.entity_id
_entity_poly.type
_entity_poly.pdbx_seq_one_letter_code
_entity_poly.pdbx_strand_id
1 'polypeptide(L)'
;MTTSLVSSVSLALGLYFSCSAAFGDLGAGSAASVHGSERSSLDVRSGSNVTVGTTSADSLDIDGSGHYDALTDGLLLLRGLFGLNGDSLISYAVSEGAAYTSAADISARIESVSEIVDVDADGRSDALTDGLMILRYLFGLRGDVLVNGVVASGGDRVTAPAIESYIESLLPEIDDQNPPTEPQVIYVRLNGQPFTAPYYLFSATEDGAAQTLSLEKGASYKFVRTDGGHPFNIGSDWRQSLAGLEVSSTSSSNLVSEIGSIEEGQSITISIPADFAATTITYYCYTHSSMKATLAISGDQASDDSDNDGVANADDAFPLDASESVDTDSDGLGNNADSDDDGDGVLDVDDVFPLDSTESVDSDGDGIGDNADPVNTSGAFELSGNSLTLQDYNPSSQSMVTNQFDVTIVDGALSADLSGAPLNLANIRNGIATPAGDYSDALLKFEINDALPIASGNGTVDLYVTTGGDGIRVGSESQLYLQLDVAWSSNGSTASIVELVDPEPMILEVNKSGQALTIRPPDPWVFDILEVSVDQSSGIKTLDIRLLSALSAAVDIAGGFLDSLLVPRTLHIRVVPSLMVHDVDGLDVSEFGIVVKLGN
;
A
#
# COMPACT_ATOMS: atom_id res chain seq x y z
N MET A 1 27.94 -22.65 46.31
CA MET A 1 26.97 -23.77 46.30
C MET A 1 25.85 -23.32 45.37
N THR A 2 25.87 -23.56 44.05
CA THR A 2 25.77 -24.84 43.27
C THR A 2 24.43 -25.56 43.44
N THR A 3 23.96 -26.16 42.33
CA THR A 3 22.71 -26.91 42.05
C THR A 3 21.43 -26.06 41.94
N SER A 4 20.76 -25.85 40.79
CA SER A 4 20.60 -26.56 39.48
C SER A 4 19.42 -27.54 39.38
N LEU A 5 18.85 -27.63 38.17
CA LEU A 5 17.86 -28.58 37.61
C LEU A 5 16.39 -28.46 38.07
N VAL A 6 15.36 -28.78 37.25
CA VAL A 6 15.12 -28.72 35.77
C VAL A 6 13.64 -29.13 35.53
N SER A 7 13.08 -28.74 34.38
CA SER A 7 11.88 -29.25 33.66
C SER A 7 11.02 -30.38 34.26
N SER A 8 9.69 -30.27 34.10
CA SER A 8 8.87 -31.34 33.52
C SER A 8 7.49 -30.84 33.06
N VAL A 9 7.22 -30.94 31.76
CA VAL A 9 5.87 -30.89 31.17
C VAL A 9 5.16 -32.24 31.40
N SER A 10 3.84 -32.24 31.55
CA SER A 10 3.02 -33.42 31.26
C SER A 10 1.59 -33.05 30.86
N LEU A 11 1.27 -33.34 29.61
CA LEU A 11 -0.06 -33.24 29.00
C LEU A 11 -0.98 -34.34 29.57
N ALA A 12 -2.27 -34.07 29.68
CA ALA A 12 -3.28 -35.12 29.89
C ALA A 12 -4.58 -34.78 29.14
N LEU A 13 -4.75 -35.40 27.97
CA LEU A 13 -5.94 -35.28 27.11
C LEU A 13 -7.13 -36.03 27.74
N GLY A 14 -8.34 -35.48 27.63
CA GLY A 14 -9.54 -36.04 28.28
C GLY A 14 -10.85 -35.72 27.56
N LEU A 15 -11.05 -36.27 26.35
CA LEU A 15 -12.33 -36.27 25.66
C LEU A 15 -13.40 -37.06 26.44
N TYR A 16 -14.61 -36.52 26.60
CA TYR A 16 -15.86 -37.30 26.37
C TYR A 16 -17.09 -36.39 26.19
N PHE A 17 -17.95 -36.79 25.25
CA PHE A 17 -19.20 -36.14 24.86
C PHE A 17 -20.25 -36.00 25.99
N SER A 18 -21.12 -34.98 25.87
CA SER A 18 -22.57 -35.15 26.07
C SER A 18 -23.39 -34.11 25.31
N CYS A 19 -24.49 -34.56 24.71
CA CYS A 19 -25.39 -33.80 23.83
C CYS A 19 -26.66 -33.35 24.58
N SER A 20 -27.21 -32.18 24.21
CA SER A 20 -28.66 -31.95 24.27
C SER A 20 -29.06 -30.87 23.24
N ALA A 21 -30.23 -31.02 22.61
CA ALA A 21 -30.66 -30.25 21.44
C ALA A 21 -32.02 -29.55 21.64
N ALA A 22 -32.27 -28.50 20.86
CA ALA A 22 -33.60 -27.98 20.49
C ALA A 22 -33.44 -27.16 19.18
N PHE A 23 -33.78 -27.66 17.98
CA PHE A 23 -35.09 -27.87 17.31
C PHE A 23 -35.81 -26.61 16.76
N GLY A 24 -36.11 -26.64 15.44
CA GLY A 24 -36.79 -25.62 14.63
C GLY A 24 -36.17 -25.49 13.22
N ASP A 25 -36.34 -26.38 12.22
CA ASP A 25 -37.58 -26.87 11.55
C ASP A 25 -38.19 -25.76 10.64
N LEU A 26 -38.24 -25.80 9.29
CA LEU A 26 -38.14 -26.84 8.23
C LEU A 26 -37.49 -26.33 6.91
N GLY A 27 -37.07 -27.23 5.98
CA GLY A 27 -36.77 -26.88 4.57
C GLY A 27 -36.12 -27.98 3.70
N ALA A 28 -36.86 -29.00 3.26
CA ALA A 28 -36.31 -30.19 2.58
C ALA A 28 -36.19 -30.07 1.03
N GLY A 29 -35.17 -30.73 0.44
CA GLY A 29 -34.83 -30.58 -0.99
C GLY A 29 -34.13 -31.76 -1.71
N SER A 30 -34.54 -33.01 -1.44
CA SER A 30 -34.21 -34.24 -2.23
C SER A 30 -32.75 -34.76 -2.25
N ALA A 31 -32.61 -36.08 -2.29
CA ALA A 31 -31.34 -36.81 -2.25
C ALA A 31 -31.10 -37.62 -3.54
N ALA A 32 -29.83 -37.87 -3.87
CA ALA A 32 -29.40 -39.00 -4.68
C ALA A 32 -27.99 -39.43 -4.25
N SER A 33 -27.79 -40.72 -3.98
CA SER A 33 -26.47 -41.30 -3.73
C SER A 33 -26.08 -42.25 -4.86
N VAL A 34 -24.84 -42.15 -5.35
CA VAL A 34 -24.15 -43.22 -6.08
C VAL A 34 -22.68 -43.20 -5.70
N HIS A 35 -22.16 -44.38 -5.42
CA HIS A 35 -20.74 -44.67 -5.18
C HIS A 35 -20.16 -45.20 -6.51
N GLY A 36 -19.09 -44.61 -7.02
CA GLY A 36 -18.52 -45.02 -8.32
C GLY A 36 -17.22 -44.30 -8.67
N SER A 37 -16.11 -45.03 -8.66
CA SER A 37 -14.80 -44.55 -9.12
C SER A 37 -14.74 -44.53 -10.64
N GLU A 38 -14.50 -43.37 -11.24
CA GLU A 38 -13.71 -43.24 -12.48
C GLU A 38 -12.81 -42.01 -12.41
N ARG A 39 -11.51 -42.18 -12.70
CA ARG A 39 -10.60 -41.06 -12.99
C ARG A 39 -10.87 -40.63 -14.44
N SER A 40 -11.35 -39.42 -14.65
CA SER A 40 -11.35 -38.79 -15.98
C SER A 40 -10.39 -37.62 -15.99
N SER A 41 -9.34 -37.73 -16.79
CA SER A 41 -8.60 -36.58 -17.29
C SER A 41 -9.59 -35.63 -17.99
N LEU A 42 -9.52 -34.33 -17.67
CA LEU A 42 -10.03 -33.28 -18.54
C LEU A 42 -8.89 -32.31 -18.84
N ASP A 43 -8.35 -32.46 -20.05
CA ASP A 43 -7.44 -31.53 -20.69
C ASP A 43 -8.20 -30.23 -21.03
N VAL A 44 -7.76 -29.09 -20.48
CA VAL A 44 -8.25 -27.76 -20.86
C VAL A 44 -7.06 -26.83 -21.13
N ARG A 45 -6.36 -27.07 -22.23
CA ARG A 45 -5.64 -26.00 -22.93
C ARG A 45 -6.61 -25.15 -23.75
N SER A 46 -7.09 -24.04 -23.18
CA SER A 46 -7.55 -22.90 -23.98
C SER A 46 -7.48 -21.62 -23.16
N GLY A 47 -6.88 -20.57 -23.74
CA GLY A 47 -6.63 -19.32 -23.03
C GLY A 47 -7.91 -18.66 -22.50
N SER A 48 -7.81 -18.16 -21.28
CA SER A 48 -8.66 -17.09 -20.72
C SER A 48 -7.73 -16.20 -19.91
N ASN A 49 -7.91 -14.89 -20.01
CA ASN A 49 -7.13 -13.93 -19.22
C ASN A 49 -7.26 -14.31 -17.75
N VAL A 50 -6.14 -14.67 -17.10
CA VAL A 50 -6.09 -14.73 -15.65
C VAL A 50 -6.20 -13.28 -15.18
N THR A 51 -7.31 -12.96 -14.53
CA THR A 51 -7.49 -11.71 -13.82
C THR A 51 -6.62 -11.71 -12.57
N VAL A 52 -6.08 -10.55 -12.22
CA VAL A 52 -5.37 -10.28 -10.96
C VAL A 52 -6.12 -10.90 -9.77
N GLY A 53 -5.41 -11.62 -8.89
CA GLY A 53 -5.93 -12.06 -7.59
C GLY A 53 -6.40 -13.52 -7.47
N THR A 54 -5.78 -14.50 -8.16
CA THR A 54 -5.93 -15.93 -7.77
C THR A 54 -4.59 -16.66 -7.81
N THR A 55 -4.04 -16.98 -6.64
CA THR A 55 -2.82 -17.79 -6.52
C THR A 55 -3.06 -19.26 -6.86
N SER A 56 -1.98 -19.98 -7.17
CA SER A 56 -2.06 -21.43 -7.38
C SER A 56 -2.39 -22.15 -6.06
N ALA A 57 -3.22 -23.20 -6.12
CA ALA A 57 -3.45 -24.09 -4.99
C ALA A 57 -2.14 -24.77 -4.51
N ASP A 58 -1.17 -24.92 -5.41
CA ASP A 58 0.12 -25.59 -5.16
C ASP A 58 1.27 -24.60 -4.89
N SER A 59 0.99 -23.39 -4.37
CA SER A 59 1.97 -22.30 -4.17
C SER A 59 2.02 -21.83 -2.71
N LEU A 60 3.20 -21.41 -2.24
CA LEU A 60 3.44 -20.84 -0.92
C LEU A 60 3.05 -19.36 -0.76
N ASP A 61 2.53 -18.69 -1.79
CA ASP A 61 1.98 -17.34 -1.68
C ASP A 61 0.68 -17.38 -0.84
N ILE A 62 0.77 -16.98 0.43
CA ILE A 62 -0.27 -17.04 1.47
C ILE A 62 -1.11 -15.77 1.49
N ASP A 63 -0.51 -14.60 1.29
CA ASP A 63 -1.25 -13.32 1.30
C ASP A 63 -1.77 -12.90 -0.10
N GLY A 64 -1.35 -13.59 -1.15
CA GLY A 64 -1.84 -13.41 -2.51
C GLY A 64 -1.28 -12.18 -3.22
N SER A 65 -0.15 -11.65 -2.76
CA SER A 65 0.54 -10.49 -3.34
C SER A 65 1.23 -10.80 -4.68
N GLY A 66 1.61 -12.06 -4.90
CA GLY A 66 2.48 -12.45 -5.99
C GLY A 66 3.97 -12.44 -5.65
N HIS A 67 4.33 -12.25 -4.38
CA HIS A 67 5.68 -12.43 -3.87
C HIS A 67 5.75 -13.65 -2.93
N TYR A 68 6.94 -13.93 -2.39
CA TYR A 68 7.22 -15.12 -1.58
C TYR A 68 8.11 -14.75 -0.38
N ASP A 69 7.55 -13.98 0.55
CA ASP A 69 8.34 -13.30 1.57
C ASP A 69 8.27 -13.98 2.94
N ALA A 70 9.38 -13.88 3.67
CA ALA A 70 9.47 -14.50 5.01
C ALA A 70 8.45 -13.90 5.99
N LEU A 71 8.19 -12.59 5.91
CA LEU A 71 7.35 -11.87 6.88
C LEU A 71 5.86 -11.84 6.55
N THR A 72 5.47 -12.10 5.29
CA THR A 72 4.06 -12.08 4.87
C THR A 72 3.57 -13.46 4.43
N ASP A 73 4.42 -14.36 3.96
CA ASP A 73 4.02 -15.75 3.67
C ASP A 73 4.48 -16.72 4.75
N GLY A 74 5.80 -16.77 4.99
CA GLY A 74 6.40 -17.68 5.96
C GLY A 74 5.86 -17.48 7.37
N LEU A 75 5.70 -16.22 7.78
CA LEU A 75 5.20 -15.84 9.10
C LEU A 75 3.69 -16.07 9.25
N LEU A 76 2.87 -15.78 8.22
CA LEU A 76 1.44 -16.11 8.24
C LEU A 76 1.23 -17.61 8.35
N LEU A 77 1.92 -18.39 7.51
CA LEU A 77 1.88 -19.85 7.56
C LEU A 77 2.29 -20.37 8.95
N LEU A 78 3.42 -19.91 9.49
CA LEU A 78 3.89 -20.31 10.81
C LEU A 78 2.88 -19.98 11.92
N ARG A 79 2.30 -18.77 11.91
CA ARG A 79 1.26 -18.34 12.86
C ARG A 79 0.00 -19.21 12.75
N GLY A 80 -0.45 -19.52 11.54
CA GLY A 80 -1.61 -20.39 11.29
C GLY A 80 -1.38 -21.83 11.75
N LEU A 81 -0.18 -22.39 11.50
CA LEU A 81 0.20 -23.73 12.00
C LEU A 81 0.32 -23.78 13.53
N PHE A 82 0.62 -22.66 14.21
CA PHE A 82 0.48 -22.53 15.67
C PHE A 82 -0.98 -22.42 16.16
N GLY A 83 -1.95 -22.30 15.25
CA GLY A 83 -3.37 -22.11 15.57
C GLY A 83 -3.74 -20.69 16.00
N LEU A 84 -2.95 -19.68 15.60
CA LEU A 84 -3.32 -18.27 15.75
C LEU A 84 -4.42 -17.89 14.75
N ASN A 85 -5.31 -16.99 15.16
CA ASN A 85 -6.53 -16.63 14.43
C ASN A 85 -6.85 -15.13 14.65
N GLY A 86 -7.67 -14.54 13.78
CA GLY A 86 -8.02 -13.12 13.88
C GLY A 86 -6.80 -12.20 13.77
N ASP A 87 -6.79 -11.09 14.49
CA ASP A 87 -5.71 -10.10 14.43
C ASP A 87 -4.33 -10.70 14.75
N SER A 88 -4.28 -11.72 15.63
CA SER A 88 -3.02 -12.42 15.97
C SER A 88 -2.41 -13.25 14.84
N LEU A 89 -3.18 -13.54 13.78
CA LEU A 89 -2.70 -14.15 12.55
C LEU A 89 -2.07 -13.08 11.63
N ILE A 90 -2.81 -11.99 11.35
CA ILE A 90 -2.50 -11.03 10.27
C ILE A 90 -1.71 -9.78 10.67
N SER A 91 -1.65 -9.42 11.95
CA SER A 91 -1.05 -8.16 12.40
C SER A 91 0.43 -8.05 11.99
N TYR A 92 0.75 -7.00 11.21
CA TYR A 92 2.07 -6.73 10.62
C TYR A 92 2.64 -7.88 9.76
N ALA A 93 1.78 -8.66 9.11
CA ALA A 93 2.18 -9.81 8.30
C ALA A 93 1.35 -9.97 7.01
N VAL A 94 0.77 -8.88 6.50
CA VAL A 94 0.08 -8.85 5.19
C VAL A 94 0.72 -7.71 4.40
N SER A 95 1.18 -7.99 3.18
CA SER A 95 1.90 -7.02 2.33
C SER A 95 0.98 -5.94 1.74
N GLU A 96 1.60 -4.87 1.24
CA GLU A 96 0.93 -3.95 0.32
C GLU A 96 0.74 -4.65 -1.03
N GLY A 97 -0.52 -4.79 -1.47
CA GLY A 97 -0.87 -5.50 -2.71
C GLY A 97 -1.45 -6.91 -2.52
N ALA A 98 -1.41 -7.45 -1.30
CA ALA A 98 -2.03 -8.74 -0.92
C ALA A 98 -3.48 -8.89 -1.41
N ALA A 99 -3.79 -10.01 -2.08
CA ALA A 99 -5.16 -10.36 -2.47
C ALA A 99 -6.00 -10.89 -1.29
N TYR A 100 -5.37 -11.42 -0.25
CA TYR A 100 -5.98 -11.98 0.95
C TYR A 100 -5.63 -11.13 2.18
N THR A 101 -6.49 -10.18 2.52
CA THR A 101 -6.22 -9.20 3.59
C THR A 101 -6.92 -9.49 4.91
N SER A 102 -7.91 -10.39 4.94
CA SER A 102 -8.63 -10.73 6.17
C SER A 102 -8.10 -12.02 6.80
N ALA A 103 -8.12 -12.10 8.13
CA ALA A 103 -7.72 -13.29 8.86
C ALA A 103 -8.57 -14.54 8.51
N ALA A 104 -9.79 -14.36 7.99
CA ALA A 104 -10.62 -15.46 7.52
C ALA A 104 -10.12 -16.01 6.17
N ASP A 105 -9.70 -15.14 5.26
CA ASP A 105 -9.16 -15.52 3.95
C ASP A 105 -7.80 -16.20 4.10
N ILE A 106 -6.90 -15.62 4.91
CA ILE A 106 -5.61 -16.23 5.26
C ILE A 106 -5.78 -17.60 5.94
N SER A 107 -6.73 -17.74 6.88
CA SER A 107 -6.99 -19.05 7.51
C SER A 107 -7.44 -20.10 6.48
N ALA A 108 -8.31 -19.72 5.54
CA ALA A 108 -8.76 -20.60 4.47
C ALA A 108 -7.63 -20.93 3.47
N ARG A 109 -6.74 -19.98 3.20
CA ARG A 109 -5.56 -20.18 2.35
C ARG A 109 -4.58 -21.17 2.99
N ILE A 110 -4.27 -21.02 4.28
CA ILE A 110 -3.42 -21.94 5.05
C ILE A 110 -4.04 -23.35 5.11
N GLU A 111 -5.35 -23.47 5.30
CA GLU A 111 -6.05 -24.77 5.21
C GLU A 111 -5.91 -25.40 3.81
N SER A 112 -5.98 -24.59 2.74
CA SER A 112 -5.87 -25.07 1.35
C SER A 112 -4.50 -25.63 0.98
N VAL A 113 -3.41 -25.11 1.56
CA VAL A 113 -2.03 -25.57 1.29
C VAL A 113 -1.56 -26.66 2.27
N SER A 114 -2.41 -27.07 3.21
CA SER A 114 -2.03 -27.96 4.33
C SER A 114 -1.41 -29.31 3.91
N GLU A 115 -1.70 -29.84 2.72
CA GLU A 115 -1.08 -31.07 2.19
C GLU A 115 0.29 -30.85 1.52
N ILE A 116 0.60 -29.64 1.03
CA ILE A 116 1.88 -29.33 0.37
C ILE A 116 2.93 -28.74 1.32
N VAL A 117 2.52 -28.23 2.48
CA VAL A 117 3.43 -27.68 3.49
C VAL A 117 4.01 -28.75 4.43
N ASP A 118 3.84 -30.04 4.14
CA ASP A 118 4.62 -31.13 4.76
C ASP A 118 5.99 -31.20 4.06
N VAL A 119 7.00 -30.58 4.68
CA VAL A 119 8.31 -30.30 4.08
C VAL A 119 9.34 -31.40 4.36
N ASP A 120 9.20 -32.13 5.46
CA ASP A 120 10.04 -33.30 5.72
C ASP A 120 9.37 -34.66 5.42
N ALA A 121 8.13 -34.68 4.93
CA ALA A 121 7.36 -35.90 4.61
C ALA A 121 7.13 -36.83 5.81
N ASP A 122 6.93 -36.25 7.01
CA ASP A 122 6.54 -36.93 8.24
C ASP A 122 5.04 -37.34 8.24
N GLY A 123 4.23 -36.75 7.36
CA GLY A 123 2.79 -36.91 7.31
C GLY A 123 2.03 -35.94 8.24
N ARG A 124 2.68 -34.84 8.63
CA ARG A 124 2.12 -33.70 9.36
C ARG A 124 2.62 -32.40 8.74
N SER A 125 1.97 -31.32 9.13
CA SER A 125 2.37 -29.96 8.84
C SER A 125 2.43 -29.23 10.18
N ASP A 126 3.56 -29.35 10.87
CA ASP A 126 3.73 -28.82 12.23
C ASP A 126 4.54 -27.51 12.20
N ALA A 127 4.16 -26.53 13.01
CA ALA A 127 4.75 -25.18 12.96
C ALA A 127 6.28 -25.17 13.18
N LEU A 128 6.79 -26.00 14.09
CA LEU A 128 8.21 -26.03 14.48
C LEU A 128 9.09 -26.90 13.59
N THR A 129 8.50 -27.72 12.73
CA THR A 129 9.19 -28.53 11.74
C THR A 129 9.08 -27.83 10.40
N ASP A 130 7.89 -27.78 9.82
CA ASP A 130 7.68 -27.40 8.43
C ASP A 130 7.54 -25.89 8.27
N GLY A 131 6.66 -25.25 9.05
CA GLY A 131 6.46 -23.80 9.01
C GLY A 131 7.76 -23.04 9.29
N LEU A 132 8.57 -23.53 10.23
CA LEU A 132 9.87 -22.96 10.54
C LEU A 132 10.94 -23.28 9.48
N MET A 133 10.88 -24.41 8.79
CA MET A 133 11.75 -24.68 7.63
C MET A 133 11.40 -23.77 6.44
N ILE A 134 10.12 -23.56 6.15
CA ILE A 134 9.65 -22.62 5.12
C ILE A 134 10.10 -21.20 5.47
N LEU A 135 9.81 -20.72 6.69
CA LEU A 135 10.22 -19.39 7.14
C LEU A 135 11.74 -19.18 7.02
N ARG A 136 12.55 -20.16 7.45
CA ARG A 136 14.02 -20.12 7.29
C ARG A 136 14.43 -20.06 5.82
N TYR A 137 13.78 -20.82 4.95
CA TYR A 137 14.08 -20.82 3.52
C TYR A 137 13.75 -19.47 2.87
N LEU A 138 12.63 -18.84 3.22
CA LEU A 138 12.27 -17.52 2.72
C LEU A 138 13.22 -16.42 3.25
N PHE A 139 13.76 -16.56 4.48
CA PHE A 139 14.89 -15.75 4.98
C PHE A 139 16.26 -16.10 4.35
N GLY A 140 16.30 -16.73 3.18
CA GLY A 140 17.55 -17.08 2.48
C GLY A 140 18.43 -18.15 3.16
N LEU A 141 18.00 -18.75 4.27
CA LEU A 141 18.81 -19.75 4.97
C LEU A 141 18.82 -21.08 4.21
N ARG A 142 20.01 -21.66 4.02
CA ARG A 142 20.27 -22.89 3.26
C ARG A 142 21.19 -23.84 4.03
N GLY A 143 21.39 -25.04 3.50
CA GLY A 143 22.30 -26.06 4.03
C GLY A 143 21.93 -26.51 5.45
N ASP A 144 22.95 -26.77 6.27
CA ASP A 144 22.75 -27.23 7.65
C ASP A 144 21.90 -26.26 8.49
N VAL A 145 21.94 -24.94 8.22
CA VAL A 145 21.18 -23.93 8.99
C VAL A 145 19.67 -24.08 8.79
N LEU A 146 19.24 -24.42 7.58
CA LEU A 146 17.84 -24.68 7.25
C LEU A 146 17.28 -25.82 8.12
N VAL A 147 17.97 -26.97 8.12
CA VAL A 147 17.47 -28.25 8.66
C VAL A 147 17.83 -28.52 10.13
N ASN A 148 18.83 -27.84 10.69
CA ASN A 148 19.33 -28.13 12.04
C ASN A 148 18.27 -27.84 13.11
N GLY A 149 17.96 -28.87 13.90
CA GLY A 149 17.05 -28.82 15.04
C GLY A 149 15.55 -28.79 14.70
N VAL A 150 15.18 -28.85 13.42
CA VAL A 150 13.78 -28.68 12.95
C VAL A 150 13.24 -29.88 12.16
N VAL A 151 14.06 -30.71 11.53
CA VAL A 151 13.56 -31.93 10.85
C VAL A 151 12.97 -32.92 11.86
N ALA A 152 11.75 -33.38 11.60
CA ALA A 152 11.00 -34.32 12.41
C ALA A 152 11.69 -35.70 12.49
N SER A 153 11.52 -36.38 13.62
CA SER A 153 12.11 -37.71 13.85
C SER A 153 11.52 -38.85 13.01
N GLY A 154 10.57 -38.55 12.12
CA GLY A 154 9.87 -39.49 11.24
C GLY A 154 9.83 -39.08 9.76
N GLY A 155 10.42 -37.95 9.37
CA GLY A 155 10.40 -37.47 7.99
C GLY A 155 11.17 -38.37 7.01
N ASP A 156 10.65 -38.50 5.78
CA ASP A 156 11.33 -39.16 4.65
C ASP A 156 12.28 -38.20 3.89
N ARG A 157 12.08 -36.87 4.00
CA ARG A 157 12.92 -35.80 3.43
C ARG A 157 13.71 -35.09 4.54
N VAL A 158 14.94 -35.54 4.78
CA VAL A 158 15.74 -35.13 5.96
C VAL A 158 17.06 -34.42 5.67
N THR A 159 17.40 -34.17 4.41
CA THR A 159 18.65 -33.51 4.02
C THR A 159 18.38 -32.16 3.37
N ALA A 160 19.20 -31.15 3.68
CA ALA A 160 18.99 -29.80 3.17
C ALA A 160 18.75 -29.72 1.64
N PRO A 161 19.53 -30.37 0.75
CA PRO A 161 19.27 -30.31 -0.69
C PRO A 161 17.93 -30.93 -1.14
N ALA A 162 17.36 -31.86 -0.35
CA ALA A 162 16.09 -32.50 -0.66
C ALA A 162 14.89 -31.70 -0.12
N ILE A 163 15.11 -30.94 0.97
CA ILE A 163 14.14 -30.00 1.53
C ILE A 163 14.12 -28.72 0.68
N GLU A 164 15.29 -28.16 0.34
CA GLU A 164 15.44 -27.01 -0.56
C GLU A 164 14.74 -27.25 -1.89
N SER A 165 15.09 -28.35 -2.59
CA SER A 165 14.47 -28.70 -3.88
C SER A 165 12.96 -28.97 -3.79
N TYR A 166 12.42 -29.27 -2.60
CA TYR A 166 10.98 -29.37 -2.41
C TYR A 166 10.33 -28.00 -2.19
N ILE A 167 10.86 -27.18 -1.28
CA ILE A 167 10.34 -25.83 -1.03
C ILE A 167 10.39 -25.00 -2.32
N GLU A 168 11.49 -25.08 -3.07
CA GLU A 168 11.66 -24.51 -4.41
C GLU A 168 10.55 -24.95 -5.38
N SER A 169 10.07 -26.19 -5.31
CA SER A 169 8.95 -26.67 -6.15
C SER A 169 7.58 -26.12 -5.77
N LEU A 170 7.44 -25.51 -4.58
CA LEU A 170 6.24 -24.81 -4.10
C LEU A 170 6.31 -23.29 -4.31
N LEU A 171 7.40 -22.81 -4.92
CA LEU A 171 7.64 -21.42 -5.30
C LEU A 171 7.64 -21.32 -6.84
N PRO A 172 6.53 -21.65 -7.53
CA PRO A 172 6.48 -21.53 -8.98
C PRO A 172 6.72 -20.08 -9.40
N GLU A 173 7.58 -19.89 -10.41
CA GLU A 173 7.90 -18.58 -10.97
C GLU A 173 6.62 -17.77 -11.21
N ILE A 174 6.56 -16.60 -10.58
CA ILE A 174 5.61 -15.55 -10.94
C ILE A 174 6.26 -14.72 -12.06
N ASP A 175 5.45 -14.17 -12.98
CA ASP A 175 5.94 -13.62 -14.26
C ASP A 175 6.50 -12.20 -14.10
N ASP A 176 7.61 -12.10 -13.38
CA ASP A 176 8.45 -10.91 -13.21
C ASP A 176 9.96 -11.24 -13.30
N GLN A 177 10.33 -11.86 -14.44
CA GLN A 177 11.68 -11.80 -15.06
C GLN A 177 12.84 -12.70 -14.53
N ASN A 178 12.65 -14.03 -14.57
CA ASN A 178 13.67 -15.05 -14.96
C ASN A 178 14.95 -15.23 -14.10
N PRO A 179 15.18 -16.42 -13.49
CA PRO A 179 15.99 -17.46 -14.15
C PRO A 179 15.65 -18.95 -13.78
N PRO A 180 16.05 -19.98 -14.57
CA PRO A 180 16.83 -19.97 -15.82
C PRO A 180 16.06 -20.53 -17.04
N THR A 181 16.09 -19.81 -18.17
CA THR A 181 15.41 -20.21 -19.42
C THR A 181 15.85 -21.57 -19.98
N GLU A 182 14.86 -22.41 -20.36
CA GLU A 182 15.10 -23.50 -21.33
C GLU A 182 15.76 -22.92 -22.61
N PRO A 183 16.73 -23.61 -23.22
CA PRO A 183 17.51 -23.07 -24.31
C PRO A 183 16.64 -22.78 -25.54
N GLN A 184 16.56 -21.50 -25.92
CA GLN A 184 15.69 -21.00 -26.99
C GLN A 184 15.94 -21.77 -28.30
N VAL A 185 14.90 -22.43 -28.82
CA VAL A 185 15.03 -23.33 -29.98
C VAL A 185 15.04 -22.53 -31.28
N ILE A 186 16.15 -22.60 -32.02
CA ILE A 186 16.35 -21.93 -33.30
C ILE A 186 16.50 -22.97 -34.40
N TYR A 187 15.63 -22.96 -35.39
CA TYR A 187 15.72 -23.84 -36.55
C TYR A 187 16.64 -23.25 -37.62
N VAL A 188 17.53 -24.07 -38.16
CA VAL A 188 18.62 -23.68 -39.06
C VAL A 188 18.51 -24.46 -40.37
N ARG A 189 18.29 -23.74 -41.47
CA ARG A 189 18.26 -24.29 -42.84
C ARG A 189 19.26 -23.56 -43.75
N LEU A 190 19.59 -24.15 -44.89
CA LEU A 190 20.41 -23.49 -45.90
C LEU A 190 19.63 -22.36 -46.57
N ASN A 191 20.33 -21.26 -46.86
CA ASN A 191 19.84 -20.34 -47.87
C ASN A 191 19.96 -21.03 -49.24
N GLY A 192 18.91 -20.94 -50.07
CA GLY A 192 18.82 -21.63 -51.37
C GLY A 192 19.90 -21.24 -52.40
N GLN A 193 20.79 -20.30 -52.07
CA GLN A 193 22.05 -20.02 -52.75
C GLN A 193 23.21 -20.15 -51.73
N PRO A 194 23.73 -21.37 -51.46
CA PRO A 194 24.56 -21.65 -50.29
C PRO A 194 25.94 -20.97 -50.27
N PHE A 195 26.35 -20.28 -51.35
CA PHE A 195 27.58 -19.48 -51.40
C PHE A 195 27.34 -17.97 -51.40
N THR A 196 26.12 -17.53 -51.05
CA THR A 196 25.75 -16.11 -50.90
C THR A 196 25.23 -15.87 -49.48
N ALA A 197 25.73 -14.83 -48.81
CA ALA A 197 25.29 -14.49 -47.47
C ALA A 197 23.83 -13.95 -47.46
N PRO A 198 23.02 -14.24 -46.43
CA PRO A 198 23.31 -15.14 -45.31
C PRO A 198 23.36 -16.61 -45.77
N TYR A 199 24.35 -17.38 -45.32
CA TYR A 199 24.57 -18.76 -45.83
C TYR A 199 23.57 -19.76 -45.27
N TYR A 200 23.11 -19.51 -44.05
CA TYR A 200 22.06 -20.23 -43.35
C TYR A 200 20.95 -19.24 -42.98
N LEU A 201 19.73 -19.74 -42.85
CA LEU A 201 18.54 -19.00 -42.42
C LEU A 201 18.10 -19.54 -41.07
N PHE A 202 17.70 -18.64 -40.17
CA PHE A 202 17.25 -18.94 -38.82
C PHE A 202 15.74 -18.68 -38.68
N SER A 203 15.02 -19.50 -37.93
CA SER A 203 13.60 -19.26 -37.61
C SER A 203 13.17 -19.90 -36.28
N ALA A 204 12.20 -19.29 -35.61
CA ALA A 204 11.62 -19.82 -34.37
C ALA A 204 10.79 -21.12 -34.54
N THR A 205 10.42 -21.48 -35.78
CA THR A 205 9.73 -22.75 -36.10
C THR A 205 10.40 -23.44 -37.29
N GLU A 206 10.20 -24.75 -37.43
CA GLU A 206 10.90 -25.66 -38.36
C GLU A 206 10.87 -25.17 -39.82
N ASP A 207 9.67 -24.82 -40.31
CA ASP A 207 9.41 -24.23 -41.63
C ASP A 207 9.14 -22.71 -41.58
N GLY A 208 9.48 -22.04 -40.47
CA GLY A 208 9.13 -20.65 -40.20
C GLY A 208 9.79 -19.63 -41.13
N ALA A 209 9.23 -18.42 -41.21
CA ALA A 209 9.86 -17.31 -41.94
C ALA A 209 11.27 -17.02 -41.40
N ALA A 210 12.22 -16.71 -42.28
CA ALA A 210 13.58 -16.41 -41.88
C ALA A 210 13.64 -15.09 -41.08
N GLN A 211 14.38 -15.10 -39.97
CA GLN A 211 14.52 -13.98 -39.04
C GLN A 211 15.98 -13.57 -38.89
N THR A 212 16.20 -12.30 -38.55
CA THR A 212 17.50 -11.86 -37.99
C THR A 212 17.58 -12.37 -36.56
N LEU A 213 18.70 -13.01 -36.22
CA LEU A 213 18.94 -13.54 -34.89
C LEU A 213 19.89 -12.61 -34.12
N SER A 214 19.41 -12.09 -33.00
CA SER A 214 20.23 -11.48 -31.94
C SER A 214 20.47 -12.53 -30.87
N LEU A 215 21.67 -12.58 -30.32
CA LEU A 215 22.01 -13.41 -29.16
C LEU A 215 22.27 -12.50 -27.96
N GLU A 216 22.05 -13.01 -26.75
CA GLU A 216 22.21 -12.24 -25.52
C GLU A 216 23.20 -12.93 -24.56
N LYS A 217 24.00 -12.14 -23.84
CA LYS A 217 24.81 -12.65 -22.72
C LYS A 217 23.85 -13.16 -21.63
N GLY A 218 24.23 -14.23 -20.93
CA GLY A 218 23.39 -14.93 -19.94
C GLY A 218 22.38 -15.93 -20.54
N ALA A 219 22.10 -15.88 -21.84
CA ALA A 219 21.08 -16.70 -22.48
C ALA A 219 21.62 -18.01 -23.09
N SER A 220 20.74 -19.02 -23.19
CA SER A 220 21.02 -20.31 -23.83
C SER A 220 20.18 -20.52 -25.10
N TYR A 221 20.78 -21.11 -26.14
CA TYR A 221 20.17 -21.29 -27.47
C TYR A 221 20.43 -22.68 -28.03
N LYS A 222 19.40 -23.34 -28.59
CA LYS A 222 19.47 -24.67 -29.20
C LYS A 222 19.21 -24.59 -30.71
N PHE A 223 20.28 -24.65 -31.49
CA PHE A 223 20.27 -24.64 -32.95
C PHE A 223 19.96 -26.03 -33.50
N VAL A 224 18.83 -26.22 -34.18
CA VAL A 224 18.38 -27.49 -34.78
C VAL A 224 18.47 -27.43 -36.30
N ARG A 225 19.15 -28.37 -36.96
CA ARG A 225 19.25 -28.40 -38.43
C ARG A 225 18.06 -29.10 -39.06
N THR A 226 17.42 -28.44 -40.03
CA THR A 226 16.25 -28.97 -40.75
C THR A 226 16.54 -29.40 -42.19
N ASP A 227 17.78 -29.23 -42.67
CA ASP A 227 18.22 -29.75 -43.97
C ASP A 227 19.69 -30.25 -43.96
N GLY A 228 20.01 -31.12 -44.92
CA GLY A 228 21.33 -31.74 -45.07
C GLY A 228 22.31 -31.03 -46.02
N GLY A 229 23.40 -31.73 -46.35
CA GLY A 229 24.36 -31.36 -47.41
C GLY A 229 25.48 -30.39 -47.03
N HIS A 230 25.24 -29.48 -46.07
CA HIS A 230 26.27 -28.56 -45.55
C HIS A 230 26.26 -28.56 -44.01
N PRO A 231 27.24 -29.20 -43.35
CA PRO A 231 27.28 -29.30 -41.89
C PRO A 231 27.53 -27.93 -41.25
N PHE A 232 26.67 -27.55 -40.31
CA PHE A 232 26.72 -26.27 -39.59
C PHE A 232 27.49 -26.42 -38.28
N ASN A 233 28.26 -25.41 -37.90
CA ASN A 233 28.92 -25.33 -36.60
C ASN A 233 29.14 -23.88 -36.18
N ILE A 234 29.48 -23.67 -34.92
CA ILE A 234 29.62 -22.38 -34.25
C ILE A 234 31.04 -22.26 -33.65
N GLY A 235 31.58 -21.05 -33.55
CA GLY A 235 32.90 -20.81 -32.99
C GLY A 235 33.37 -19.36 -33.09
N SER A 236 34.68 -19.16 -32.92
CA SER A 236 35.32 -17.84 -33.05
C SER A 236 35.56 -17.48 -34.52
N ASP A 237 36.00 -18.46 -35.30
CA ASP A 237 36.15 -18.40 -36.76
C ASP A 237 35.95 -19.82 -37.36
N TRP A 238 36.06 -19.97 -38.68
CA TRP A 238 35.96 -21.24 -39.38
C TRP A 238 36.87 -22.32 -38.77
N ARG A 239 36.23 -23.34 -38.18
CA ARG A 239 36.86 -24.45 -37.46
C ARG A 239 37.75 -24.03 -36.29
N GLN A 240 37.39 -22.96 -35.60
CA GLN A 240 38.04 -22.53 -34.36
C GLN A 240 36.99 -22.42 -33.25
N SER A 241 37.22 -23.10 -32.12
CA SER A 241 36.37 -22.94 -30.93
C SER A 241 36.46 -21.51 -30.38
N LEU A 242 35.40 -21.04 -29.73
CA LEU A 242 35.38 -19.75 -29.04
C LEU A 242 35.62 -20.00 -27.54
N ALA A 243 36.65 -19.36 -26.99
CA ALA A 243 36.98 -19.52 -25.57
C ALA A 243 35.88 -18.88 -24.70
N GLY A 244 35.52 -19.53 -23.59
CA GLY A 244 34.46 -19.08 -22.69
C GLY A 244 33.02 -19.33 -23.19
N LEU A 245 32.83 -19.83 -24.42
CA LEU A 245 31.49 -20.22 -24.89
C LEU A 245 31.23 -21.67 -24.52
N GLU A 246 30.17 -21.93 -23.76
CA GLU A 246 29.74 -23.29 -23.49
C GLU A 246 28.98 -23.84 -24.69
N VAL A 247 29.40 -25.00 -25.19
CA VAL A 247 28.84 -25.62 -26.40
C VAL A 247 28.69 -27.11 -26.20
N SER A 248 27.53 -27.65 -26.57
CA SER A 248 27.29 -29.08 -26.71
C SER A 248 26.70 -29.40 -28.09
N SER A 249 26.91 -30.62 -28.59
CA SER A 249 26.42 -31.04 -29.90
C SER A 249 25.93 -32.48 -29.85
N THR A 250 24.82 -32.76 -30.53
CA THR A 250 24.34 -34.13 -30.74
C THR A 250 25.05 -34.83 -31.90
N SER A 251 25.96 -34.15 -32.60
CA SER A 251 26.78 -34.72 -33.69
C SER A 251 28.13 -35.19 -33.16
N SER A 252 28.55 -36.39 -33.60
CA SER A 252 29.91 -36.92 -33.39
C SER A 252 30.79 -36.84 -34.64
N SER A 253 30.32 -36.14 -35.68
CA SER A 253 30.99 -35.98 -36.97
C SER A 253 31.59 -34.58 -37.11
N ASN A 254 32.62 -34.44 -37.96
CA ASN A 254 33.17 -33.13 -38.32
C ASN A 254 33.56 -32.27 -37.09
N LEU A 255 34.34 -32.86 -36.18
CA LEU A 255 34.66 -32.31 -34.86
C LEU A 255 35.57 -31.07 -34.95
N VAL A 256 35.28 -30.08 -34.11
CA VAL A 256 36.13 -28.90 -33.83
C VAL A 256 36.18 -28.75 -32.32
N SER A 257 37.35 -28.98 -31.71
CA SER A 257 37.50 -28.99 -30.24
C SER A 257 36.43 -29.86 -29.55
N GLU A 258 36.28 -31.11 -30.01
CA GLU A 258 35.30 -32.11 -29.55
C GLU A 258 33.82 -31.82 -29.90
N ILE A 259 33.48 -30.61 -30.37
CA ILE A 259 32.13 -30.25 -30.83
C ILE A 259 31.91 -30.69 -32.29
N GLY A 260 30.98 -31.61 -32.52
CA GLY A 260 30.61 -32.06 -33.86
C GLY A 260 29.74 -31.06 -34.62
N SER A 261 30.01 -30.94 -35.92
CA SER A 261 29.20 -30.11 -36.83
C SER A 261 27.90 -30.85 -37.18
N ILE A 262 26.77 -30.14 -37.13
CA ILE A 262 25.44 -30.73 -37.23
C ILE A 262 24.88 -30.77 -38.66
N GLU A 263 24.21 -31.89 -38.95
CA GLU A 263 23.42 -32.14 -40.15
C GLU A 263 21.93 -32.34 -39.78
N GLU A 264 21.07 -32.60 -40.77
CA GLU A 264 19.62 -32.75 -40.63
C GLU A 264 19.18 -33.60 -39.42
N GLY A 265 18.30 -33.05 -38.59
CA GLY A 265 17.80 -33.69 -37.36
C GLY A 265 18.73 -33.62 -36.15
N GLN A 266 19.89 -32.98 -36.25
CA GLN A 266 20.85 -32.81 -35.15
C GLN A 266 20.83 -31.37 -34.60
N SER A 267 21.32 -31.18 -33.37
CA SER A 267 21.36 -29.86 -32.71
C SER A 267 22.68 -29.54 -32.01
N ILE A 268 23.04 -28.25 -32.02
CA ILE A 268 24.08 -27.64 -31.17
C ILE A 268 23.35 -26.76 -30.15
N THR A 269 23.63 -26.96 -28.87
CA THR A 269 23.22 -26.02 -27.82
C THR A 269 24.43 -25.18 -27.42
N ILE A 270 24.24 -23.86 -27.32
CA ILE A 270 25.20 -22.95 -26.72
C ILE A 270 24.59 -22.32 -25.48
N SER A 271 25.42 -22.05 -24.48
CA SER A 271 25.10 -21.18 -23.35
C SER A 271 26.14 -20.06 -23.34
N ILE A 272 25.67 -18.81 -23.36
CA ILE A 272 26.51 -17.61 -23.40
C ILE A 272 26.59 -17.09 -21.97
N PRO A 273 27.76 -17.12 -21.30
CA PRO A 273 27.88 -16.55 -19.96
C PRO A 273 27.49 -15.07 -19.89
N ALA A 274 27.08 -14.59 -18.72
CA ALA A 274 26.77 -13.17 -18.51
C ALA A 274 28.01 -12.27 -18.69
N ASP A 275 29.18 -12.74 -18.25
CA ASP A 275 30.49 -12.08 -18.37
C ASP A 275 31.15 -12.25 -19.75
N PHE A 276 30.44 -12.81 -20.74
CA PHE A 276 31.05 -13.29 -21.97
C PHE A 276 31.71 -12.17 -22.80
N ALA A 277 33.04 -12.23 -22.88
CA ALA A 277 33.89 -11.16 -23.42
C ALA A 277 33.78 -10.92 -24.94
N ALA A 278 33.14 -11.80 -25.71
CA ALA A 278 33.01 -11.64 -27.15
C ALA A 278 31.63 -11.07 -27.53
N THR A 279 31.62 -9.95 -28.26
CA THR A 279 30.39 -9.31 -28.77
C THR A 279 29.84 -9.94 -30.06
N THR A 280 30.49 -10.98 -30.57
CA THR A 280 30.03 -11.73 -31.75
C THR A 280 30.41 -13.21 -31.67
N ILE A 281 29.59 -14.03 -32.32
CA ILE A 281 29.83 -15.46 -32.55
C ILE A 281 29.88 -15.71 -34.07
N THR A 282 30.83 -16.53 -34.55
CA THR A 282 30.87 -16.96 -35.95
C THR A 282 30.13 -18.28 -36.14
N TYR A 283 29.12 -18.31 -37.02
CA TYR A 283 28.56 -19.55 -37.55
C TYR A 283 29.19 -19.87 -38.91
N TYR A 284 29.41 -21.15 -39.21
CA TYR A 284 30.09 -21.57 -40.42
C TYR A 284 29.68 -22.96 -40.93
N CYS A 285 29.90 -23.19 -42.23
CA CYS A 285 29.89 -24.54 -42.79
C CYS A 285 31.25 -25.21 -42.53
N TYR A 286 31.25 -26.39 -41.92
CA TYR A 286 32.49 -27.13 -41.69
C TYR A 286 33.29 -27.37 -42.98
N THR A 287 32.62 -27.71 -44.08
CA THR A 287 33.27 -28.12 -45.34
C THR A 287 33.84 -26.94 -46.15
N HIS A 288 33.30 -25.73 -45.98
CA HIS A 288 33.59 -24.59 -46.87
C HIS A 288 34.01 -23.35 -46.07
N SER A 289 35.29 -22.96 -46.15
CA SER A 289 35.84 -21.79 -45.45
C SER A 289 35.26 -20.44 -45.90
N SER A 290 34.59 -20.40 -47.06
CA SER A 290 33.88 -19.23 -47.59
C SER A 290 32.45 -19.07 -47.06
N MET A 291 31.88 -20.10 -46.42
CA MET A 291 30.54 -20.06 -45.82
C MET A 291 30.68 -19.81 -44.31
N LYS A 292 30.96 -18.56 -43.93
CA LYS A 292 31.01 -18.12 -42.53
C LYS A 292 30.44 -16.72 -42.37
N ALA A 293 29.70 -16.47 -41.31
CA ALA A 293 29.18 -15.15 -40.96
C ALA A 293 29.01 -15.02 -39.44
N THR A 294 28.84 -13.80 -38.97
CA THR A 294 28.75 -13.48 -37.54
C THR A 294 27.31 -13.23 -37.11
N LEU A 295 26.96 -13.70 -35.92
CA LEU A 295 25.83 -13.25 -35.12
C LEU A 295 26.36 -12.22 -34.11
N ALA A 296 25.58 -11.17 -33.86
CA ALA A 296 25.87 -10.22 -32.80
C ALA A 296 25.40 -10.77 -31.45
N ILE A 297 26.16 -10.48 -30.40
CA ILE A 297 25.75 -10.67 -29.02
C ILE A 297 25.50 -9.29 -28.42
N SER A 298 24.25 -9.02 -28.03
CA SER A 298 23.88 -7.92 -27.15
C SER A 298 24.11 -8.31 -25.69
N GLY A 299 24.40 -7.33 -24.84
CA GLY A 299 24.69 -7.56 -23.43
C GLY A 299 25.67 -6.57 -22.83
N ASP A 300 25.66 -5.31 -23.27
CA ASP A 300 26.19 -4.20 -22.48
C ASP A 300 25.01 -3.54 -21.75
N GLN A 301 24.31 -4.35 -20.96
CA GLN A 301 24.12 -4.04 -19.57
C GLN A 301 24.96 -5.10 -18.85
N ALA A 302 25.85 -4.70 -17.94
CA ALA A 302 26.05 -5.57 -16.78
C ALA A 302 24.69 -5.64 -16.06
N SER A 303 24.51 -6.55 -15.11
CA SER A 303 23.65 -6.10 -14.02
C SER A 303 24.42 -4.94 -13.41
N ASP A 304 23.93 -3.70 -13.60
CA ASP A 304 24.57 -2.51 -13.04
C ASP A 304 24.37 -2.47 -11.51
N ASP A 305 23.79 -3.54 -10.96
CA ASP A 305 23.51 -3.98 -9.59
C ASP A 305 24.16 -5.40 -9.43
N SER A 306 25.09 -5.64 -8.49
CA SER A 306 25.90 -6.89 -8.47
C SER A 306 25.36 -7.99 -7.55
N ASP A 307 24.53 -7.65 -6.58
CA ASP A 307 23.96 -8.53 -5.57
C ASP A 307 22.43 -8.70 -5.74
N ASN A 308 21.81 -7.86 -6.58
CA ASN A 308 20.43 -7.85 -7.03
C ASN A 308 19.42 -7.36 -5.98
N ASP A 309 19.79 -6.33 -5.22
CA ASP A 309 18.89 -5.66 -4.26
C ASP A 309 17.92 -4.65 -4.93
N GLY A 310 18.18 -4.27 -6.19
CA GLY A 310 17.40 -3.30 -6.97
C GLY A 310 18.06 -1.91 -7.07
N VAL A 311 19.18 -1.67 -6.39
CA VAL A 311 20.01 -0.47 -6.47
C VAL A 311 21.24 -0.75 -7.34
N ALA A 312 21.60 0.20 -8.20
CA ALA A 312 22.79 0.04 -9.02
C ALA A 312 24.06 0.24 -8.18
N ASN A 313 25.08 -0.61 -8.38
CA ASN A 313 26.47 -0.53 -7.85
C ASN A 313 27.12 0.87 -7.84
N ALA A 314 26.61 1.81 -8.64
CA ALA A 314 27.12 3.18 -8.76
C ALA A 314 26.43 4.16 -7.80
N ASP A 315 25.22 3.83 -7.35
CA ASP A 315 24.35 4.58 -6.45
C ASP A 315 24.15 3.85 -5.10
N ASP A 316 24.79 2.70 -4.94
CA ASP A 316 24.75 1.77 -3.81
C ASP A 316 26.02 1.86 -2.94
N ALA A 317 25.84 1.94 -1.63
CA ALA A 317 26.92 1.99 -0.64
C ALA A 317 27.63 0.63 -0.39
N PHE A 318 26.92 -0.49 -0.55
CA PHE A 318 27.44 -1.85 -0.32
C PHE A 318 27.18 -2.81 -1.52
N PRO A 319 27.83 -2.61 -2.69
CA PRO A 319 27.54 -3.36 -3.93
C PRO A 319 27.88 -4.84 -4.01
N LEU A 320 27.91 -5.53 -2.87
CA LEU A 320 28.09 -6.97 -2.72
C LEU A 320 27.26 -7.54 -1.54
N ASP A 321 26.39 -6.75 -0.91
CA ASP A 321 25.54 -7.12 0.21
C ASP A 321 24.10 -6.67 -0.02
N ALA A 322 23.29 -7.54 -0.66
CA ALA A 322 21.88 -7.26 -0.97
C ALA A 322 20.94 -7.08 0.25
N SER A 323 21.48 -6.89 1.45
CA SER A 323 20.74 -6.42 2.62
C SER A 323 21.05 -4.99 3.04
N GLU A 324 21.96 -4.29 2.34
CA GLU A 324 22.35 -2.90 2.61
C GLU A 324 22.62 -2.16 1.30
N SER A 325 22.05 -0.97 1.11
CA SER A 325 22.41 -0.11 -0.03
C SER A 325 22.53 1.38 0.29
N VAL A 326 22.28 1.76 1.55
CA VAL A 326 22.39 3.12 2.07
C VAL A 326 23.34 3.13 3.28
N ASP A 327 24.19 4.16 3.34
CA ASP A 327 25.15 4.47 4.41
C ASP A 327 25.05 5.99 4.66
N THR A 328 24.13 6.40 5.52
CA THR A 328 23.71 7.82 5.62
C THR A 328 24.79 8.71 6.26
N ASP A 329 25.50 8.24 7.30
CA ASP A 329 26.60 8.98 7.94
C ASP A 329 27.99 8.73 7.30
N SER A 330 28.13 7.69 6.46
CA SER A 330 29.38 7.24 5.83
C SER A 330 30.43 6.63 6.78
N ASP A 331 30.00 6.01 7.88
CA ASP A 331 30.78 5.18 8.81
C ASP A 331 31.28 3.88 8.16
N GLY A 332 30.48 3.30 7.25
CA GLY A 332 30.71 1.99 6.63
C GLY A 332 29.92 0.83 7.25
N LEU A 333 28.93 1.12 8.09
CA LEU A 333 27.77 0.27 8.37
C LEU A 333 26.59 0.72 7.49
N GLY A 334 25.74 -0.23 7.10
CA GLY A 334 24.53 0.09 6.33
C GLY A 334 23.35 0.34 7.25
N ASN A 335 22.41 1.17 6.80
CA ASN A 335 21.26 1.62 7.60
C ASN A 335 20.36 0.47 8.14
N ASN A 336 20.39 -0.75 7.58
CA ASN A 336 19.64 -1.88 8.15
C ASN A 336 20.40 -2.60 9.30
N ALA A 337 21.68 -2.28 9.50
CA ALA A 337 22.57 -2.86 10.51
C ALA A 337 23.12 -1.84 11.53
N ASP A 338 23.05 -0.54 11.24
CA ASP A 338 23.32 0.52 12.22
C ASP A 338 22.14 0.71 13.19
N SER A 339 22.28 1.68 14.09
CA SER A 339 21.31 2.05 15.11
C SER A 339 21.35 3.55 15.48
N ASP A 340 22.09 4.34 14.70
CA ASP A 340 22.43 5.77 14.81
C ASP A 340 22.73 6.25 13.37
N ASP A 341 21.75 6.05 12.48
CA ASP A 341 21.87 6.02 11.01
C ASP A 341 22.55 7.26 10.39
N ASP A 342 22.45 8.42 11.03
CA ASP A 342 23.04 9.68 10.59
C ASP A 342 24.23 10.19 11.44
N GLY A 343 24.57 9.48 12.53
CA GLY A 343 25.73 9.76 13.37
C GLY A 343 25.62 11.02 14.24
N ASP A 344 24.42 11.55 14.49
CA ASP A 344 24.13 12.61 15.48
C ASP A 344 24.54 12.19 16.91
N GLY A 345 24.39 10.90 17.25
CA GLY A 345 24.64 10.35 18.58
C GLY A 345 23.37 10.04 19.40
N VAL A 346 22.18 10.17 18.80
CA VAL A 346 20.89 9.64 19.24
C VAL A 346 20.59 8.37 18.44
N LEU A 347 19.97 7.36 19.08
CA LEU A 347 19.66 6.11 18.39
C LEU A 347 18.35 6.23 17.62
N ASP A 348 18.21 5.61 16.45
CA ASP A 348 17.00 5.76 15.58
C ASP A 348 15.68 5.42 16.28
N VAL A 349 15.72 4.57 17.30
CA VAL A 349 14.55 4.17 18.11
C VAL A 349 14.09 5.25 19.10
N ASP A 350 14.96 6.20 19.41
CA ASP A 350 14.75 7.37 20.27
C ASP A 350 14.77 8.69 19.44
N ASP A 351 14.99 8.60 18.12
CA ASP A 351 15.06 9.72 17.18
C ASP A 351 13.75 9.89 16.36
N VAL A 352 13.43 11.12 15.98
CA VAL A 352 12.28 11.44 15.10
C VAL A 352 12.70 11.65 13.63
N PHE A 353 13.96 12.02 13.40
CA PHE A 353 14.55 12.28 12.09
C PHE A 353 15.85 11.48 11.89
N PRO A 354 15.84 10.13 11.98
CA PRO A 354 17.05 9.28 11.99
C PRO A 354 17.92 9.30 10.70
N LEU A 355 17.68 10.22 9.78
CA LEU A 355 18.44 10.39 8.53
C LEU A 355 18.91 11.85 8.34
N ASP A 356 18.80 12.71 9.37
CA ASP A 356 19.23 14.12 9.36
C ASP A 356 20.00 14.45 10.65
N SER A 357 21.33 14.34 10.58
CA SER A 357 22.26 14.60 11.70
C SER A 357 22.31 16.05 12.22
N THR A 358 21.30 16.86 11.89
CA THR A 358 21.04 18.17 12.46
C THR A 358 19.74 18.26 13.26
N GLU A 359 18.90 17.21 13.29
CA GLU A 359 17.63 17.15 14.00
C GLU A 359 17.43 15.80 14.69
N SER A 360 17.06 15.81 15.97
CA SER A 360 16.75 14.58 16.72
C SER A 360 15.49 14.67 17.59
N VAL A 361 14.78 15.80 17.54
CA VAL A 361 13.57 16.07 18.33
C VAL A 361 12.56 16.85 17.50
N ASP A 362 11.34 16.32 17.40
CA ASP A 362 10.13 17.06 17.06
C ASP A 362 9.29 17.19 18.33
N SER A 363 9.30 18.37 18.95
CA SER A 363 8.63 18.59 20.24
C SER A 363 7.12 18.84 20.11
N ASP A 364 6.62 19.22 18.93
CA ASP A 364 5.22 19.61 18.71
C ASP A 364 4.45 18.69 17.74
N GLY A 365 5.17 17.85 17.00
CA GLY A 365 4.64 16.85 16.07
C GLY A 365 4.27 17.38 14.68
N ASP A 366 4.75 18.55 14.26
CA ASP A 366 4.45 19.11 12.93
C ASP A 366 5.29 18.52 11.78
N GLY A 367 6.35 17.77 12.11
CA GLY A 367 7.26 17.14 11.16
C GLY A 367 8.48 17.99 10.77
N ILE A 368 8.77 19.07 11.50
CA ILE A 368 9.98 19.89 11.37
C ILE A 368 10.77 19.79 12.69
N GLY A 369 12.06 19.45 12.62
CA GLY A 369 12.90 19.31 13.82
C GLY A 369 13.17 20.63 14.55
N ASP A 370 13.31 20.54 15.87
CA ASP A 370 13.46 21.65 16.83
C ASP A 370 14.63 22.63 16.53
N ASN A 371 15.65 22.27 15.72
CA ASN A 371 16.74 23.17 15.35
C ASN A 371 16.45 23.96 14.05
N ALA A 372 15.64 23.41 13.15
CA ALA A 372 15.15 24.00 11.91
C ALA A 372 13.86 24.80 12.15
N ASP A 373 13.04 24.39 13.12
CA ASP A 373 11.85 25.10 13.54
C ASP A 373 12.17 26.25 14.54
N PRO A 374 11.87 27.52 14.19
CA PRO A 374 11.99 28.63 15.11
C PRO A 374 10.78 28.81 16.04
N VAL A 375 9.66 28.09 15.85
CA VAL A 375 8.40 28.27 16.60
C VAL A 375 7.66 26.95 16.79
N ASN A 376 8.06 26.26 17.86
CA ASN A 376 7.52 25.00 18.36
C ASN A 376 6.01 25.16 18.68
N THR A 377 5.19 24.91 17.66
CA THR A 377 3.73 24.98 17.61
C THR A 377 3.19 23.84 16.80
N SER A 378 2.37 23.01 17.45
CA SER A 378 1.71 21.89 16.79
C SER A 378 1.00 22.37 15.51
N GLY A 379 0.92 21.52 14.48
CA GLY A 379 0.24 21.82 13.21
C GLY A 379 -1.25 22.19 13.33
N ALA A 380 -1.80 22.25 14.54
CA ALA A 380 -3.15 22.60 14.91
C ALA A 380 -3.33 24.08 15.28
N PHE A 381 -4.57 24.56 15.22
CA PHE A 381 -4.95 25.82 15.87
C PHE A 381 -5.27 25.55 17.34
N GLU A 382 -4.41 26.00 18.25
CA GLU A 382 -4.60 25.81 19.69
C GLU A 382 -5.51 26.88 20.30
N LEU A 383 -6.54 26.48 21.04
CA LEU A 383 -7.41 27.39 21.80
C LEU A 383 -6.67 27.96 23.02
N SER A 384 -6.65 29.28 23.20
CA SER A 384 -5.96 29.93 24.33
C SER A 384 -6.79 29.97 25.63
N GLY A 385 -8.08 29.61 25.56
CA GLY A 385 -8.95 29.64 26.73
C GLY A 385 -10.33 29.00 26.52
N ASN A 386 -10.91 28.54 27.63
CA ASN A 386 -12.23 27.91 27.68
C ASN A 386 -13.39 28.93 27.66
N SER A 387 -13.33 29.90 26.73
CA SER A 387 -14.39 30.89 26.56
C SER A 387 -14.65 31.23 25.10
N LEU A 388 -15.92 31.47 24.79
CA LEU A 388 -16.42 31.84 23.47
C LEU A 388 -17.00 33.24 23.52
N THR A 389 -16.56 34.10 22.60
CA THR A 389 -17.11 35.44 22.44
C THR A 389 -18.11 35.49 21.30
N LEU A 390 -19.35 35.86 21.60
CA LEU A 390 -20.39 36.17 20.63
C LEU A 390 -20.46 37.69 20.40
N GLN A 391 -20.31 38.13 19.16
CA GLN A 391 -20.59 39.50 18.71
C GLN A 391 -21.83 39.50 17.81
N ASP A 392 -22.92 40.13 18.26
CA ASP A 392 -24.14 40.35 17.46
C ASP A 392 -24.46 41.85 17.41
N TYR A 393 -25.06 42.30 16.31
CA TYR A 393 -25.51 43.68 16.18
C TYR A 393 -26.82 43.89 16.96
N ASN A 394 -26.96 44.94 17.76
CA ASN A 394 -28.25 45.25 18.37
C ASN A 394 -28.95 46.38 17.59
N PRO A 395 -30.03 46.09 16.83
CA PRO A 395 -30.71 47.10 16.02
C PRO A 395 -31.47 48.16 16.84
N SER A 396 -31.73 47.91 18.12
CA SER A 396 -32.33 48.89 19.02
C SER A 396 -31.33 49.93 19.54
N SER A 397 -30.06 49.54 19.75
CA SER A 397 -28.98 50.44 20.16
C SER A 397 -28.08 50.91 19.01
N GLN A 398 -28.20 50.31 17.82
CA GLN A 398 -27.37 50.58 16.64
C GLN A 398 -25.87 50.41 16.96
N SER A 399 -25.52 49.29 17.58
CA SER A 399 -24.15 49.00 18.04
C SER A 399 -23.94 47.50 18.20
N MET A 400 -22.70 47.04 18.01
CA MET A 400 -22.30 45.69 18.35
C MET A 400 -22.43 45.44 19.85
N VAL A 401 -22.89 44.25 20.21
CA VAL A 401 -22.97 43.73 21.57
C VAL A 401 -22.12 42.49 21.66
N THR A 402 -21.11 42.55 22.52
CA THR A 402 -20.20 41.45 22.82
C THR A 402 -20.66 40.75 24.09
N ASN A 403 -20.86 39.44 24.02
CA ASN A 403 -21.18 38.57 25.16
C ASN A 403 -20.12 37.46 25.22
N GLN A 404 -19.61 37.16 26.40
CA GLN A 404 -18.67 36.07 26.63
C GLN A 404 -19.39 34.91 27.32
N PHE A 405 -19.09 33.69 26.92
CA PHE A 405 -19.69 32.46 27.41
C PHE A 405 -18.60 31.46 27.79
N ASP A 406 -18.85 30.68 28.84
CA ASP A 406 -17.98 29.56 29.20
C ASP A 406 -18.13 28.42 28.19
N VAL A 407 -17.01 27.76 27.89
CA VAL A 407 -16.94 26.58 27.02
C VAL A 407 -16.66 25.34 27.87
N THR A 408 -17.31 24.23 27.55
CA THR A 408 -17.10 22.93 28.19
C THR A 408 -16.68 21.90 27.14
N ILE A 409 -15.50 21.31 27.31
CA ILE A 409 -14.94 20.30 26.39
C ILE A 409 -14.96 18.95 27.10
N VAL A 410 -15.50 17.93 26.43
CA VAL A 410 -15.58 16.55 26.94
C VAL A 410 -15.33 15.60 25.78
N ASP A 411 -14.36 14.70 25.91
CA ASP A 411 -14.01 13.69 24.91
C ASP A 411 -13.85 14.28 23.48
N GLY A 412 -13.19 15.44 23.37
CA GLY A 412 -12.98 16.18 22.13
C GLY A 412 -14.21 16.90 21.56
N ALA A 413 -15.35 16.88 22.24
CA ALA A 413 -16.54 17.64 21.88
C ALA A 413 -16.61 18.96 22.68
N LEU A 414 -16.41 20.09 22.00
CA LEU A 414 -16.52 21.42 22.56
C LEU A 414 -18.00 21.84 22.61
N SER A 415 -18.45 22.37 23.74
CA SER A 415 -19.85 22.79 23.92
C SER A 415 -20.03 24.17 24.57
N ALA A 416 -21.02 24.94 24.07
CA ALA A 416 -21.38 26.27 24.61
C ALA A 416 -22.90 26.56 24.51
N ASP A 417 -23.47 27.17 25.57
CA ASP A 417 -24.88 27.61 25.59
C ASP A 417 -24.99 29.15 25.49
N LEU A 418 -25.35 29.62 24.29
CA LEU A 418 -25.54 31.03 23.97
C LEU A 418 -26.98 31.51 24.19
N SER A 419 -27.87 30.67 24.73
CA SER A 419 -29.31 30.99 24.86
C SER A 419 -29.61 32.18 25.79
N GLY A 420 -28.62 32.60 26.59
CA GLY A 420 -28.64 33.82 27.40
C GLY A 420 -28.57 35.13 26.59
N ALA A 421 -28.02 35.12 25.38
CA ALA A 421 -28.00 36.26 24.45
C ALA A 421 -28.70 35.87 23.13
N PRO A 422 -30.04 36.02 23.04
CA PRO A 422 -30.77 35.61 21.84
C PRO A 422 -30.40 36.44 20.61
N LEU A 423 -30.02 35.78 19.52
CA LEU A 423 -29.68 36.43 18.26
C LEU A 423 -30.91 37.09 17.65
N ASN A 424 -30.78 38.32 17.16
CA ASN A 424 -31.92 39.04 16.59
C ASN A 424 -32.25 38.53 15.18
N LEU A 425 -33.44 37.94 15.03
CA LEU A 425 -33.91 37.34 13.78
C LEU A 425 -34.00 38.32 12.60
N ALA A 426 -34.20 39.62 12.86
CA ALA A 426 -34.22 40.62 11.79
C ALA A 426 -32.82 40.91 11.24
N ASN A 427 -31.75 40.82 12.05
CA ASN A 427 -30.38 40.91 11.54
C ASN A 427 -30.11 39.76 10.56
N ILE A 428 -30.42 38.53 10.98
CA ILE A 428 -30.26 37.31 10.15
C ILE A 428 -30.98 37.48 8.81
N ARG A 429 -32.22 38.00 8.85
CA ARG A 429 -33.06 38.28 7.68
C ARG A 429 -32.57 39.45 6.83
N ASN A 430 -31.80 40.38 7.38
CA ASN A 430 -31.26 41.53 6.64
C ASN A 430 -29.92 41.20 5.94
N GLY A 431 -29.07 40.37 6.56
CA GLY A 431 -27.86 39.83 5.93
C GLY A 431 -28.16 39.08 4.62
N ILE A 432 -29.32 38.41 4.56
CA ILE A 432 -29.85 37.73 3.37
C ILE A 432 -30.19 38.71 2.21
N ALA A 433 -30.61 39.95 2.49
CA ALA A 433 -31.33 40.77 1.52
C ALA A 433 -30.50 41.91 0.87
N THR A 434 -29.38 42.32 1.46
CA THR A 434 -28.61 43.49 0.97
C THR A 434 -27.10 43.37 1.25
N PRO A 435 -26.25 43.18 0.21
CA PRO A 435 -24.78 43.22 0.32
C PRO A 435 -24.16 44.57 0.75
N ALA A 436 -24.99 45.55 1.12
CA ALA A 436 -24.59 46.91 1.48
C ALA A 436 -25.38 47.45 2.69
N GLY A 437 -26.05 46.57 3.44
CA GLY A 437 -26.73 46.90 4.69
C GLY A 437 -25.84 46.62 5.90
N ASP A 438 -25.68 47.61 6.78
CA ASP A 438 -24.83 47.57 7.98
C ASP A 438 -25.43 46.72 9.11
N TYR A 439 -25.67 45.43 8.83
CA TYR A 439 -26.12 44.41 9.77
C TYR A 439 -25.15 43.23 9.68
N SER A 440 -24.01 43.35 10.35
CA SER A 440 -22.99 42.31 10.44
C SER A 440 -23.57 40.99 10.96
N ASP A 441 -23.22 39.88 10.32
CA ASP A 441 -23.55 38.54 10.78
C ASP A 441 -23.10 38.30 12.23
N ALA A 442 -23.85 37.49 12.97
CA ALA A 442 -23.47 37.11 14.33
C ALA A 442 -22.19 36.27 14.28
N LEU A 443 -21.14 36.82 14.89
CA LEU A 443 -19.78 36.29 14.83
C LEU A 443 -19.43 35.61 16.14
N LEU A 444 -19.04 34.35 16.04
CA LEU A 444 -18.40 33.63 17.13
C LEU A 444 -16.89 33.77 17.01
N LYS A 445 -16.23 34.01 18.13
CA LYS A 445 -14.77 34.11 18.23
C LYS A 445 -14.29 33.18 19.34
N PHE A 446 -13.48 32.20 18.95
CA PHE A 446 -12.68 31.39 19.86
C PHE A 446 -11.29 32.02 19.90
N GLU A 447 -10.78 32.30 21.10
CA GLU A 447 -9.42 32.82 21.25
C GLU A 447 -8.42 31.70 20.99
N ILE A 448 -7.40 31.98 20.18
CA ILE A 448 -6.35 31.01 19.81
C ILE A 448 -4.97 31.56 20.19
N ASN A 449 -4.01 30.67 20.37
CA ASN A 449 -2.66 31.02 20.80
C ASN A 449 -1.98 32.01 19.82
N ASP A 450 -1.11 32.86 20.38
CA ASP A 450 -0.35 33.86 19.61
C ASP A 450 0.63 33.23 18.61
N ALA A 451 1.06 32.00 18.89
CA ALA A 451 1.82 31.19 17.96
C ALA A 451 0.81 30.32 17.17
N LEU A 452 0.75 30.54 15.86
CA LEU A 452 -0.12 29.79 14.94
C LEU A 452 0.72 28.66 14.29
N PRO A 453 0.11 27.61 13.72
CA PRO A 453 0.86 26.59 13.00
C PRO A 453 1.67 27.16 11.81
N ILE A 454 2.74 26.47 11.39
CA ILE A 454 3.53 26.78 10.18
C ILE A 454 3.21 25.78 9.06
N ALA A 455 1.92 25.57 8.79
CA ALA A 455 1.45 24.56 7.86
C ALA A 455 0.42 25.08 6.86
N SER A 456 0.13 24.26 5.83
CA SER A 456 -0.96 24.49 4.89
C SER A 456 -1.57 23.16 4.46
N GLY A 457 -2.87 23.12 4.27
CA GLY A 457 -3.57 21.90 3.90
C GLY A 457 -4.96 22.16 3.32
N ASN A 458 -5.59 21.07 2.87
CA ASN A 458 -6.99 21.05 2.48
C ASN A 458 -7.78 20.22 3.48
N GLY A 459 -9.06 20.51 3.65
CA GLY A 459 -9.93 19.84 4.58
C GLY A 459 -11.40 20.13 4.32
N THR A 460 -12.27 19.72 5.23
CA THR A 460 -13.71 19.95 5.16
C THR A 460 -14.22 20.65 6.42
N VAL A 461 -15.38 21.30 6.30
CA VAL A 461 -16.17 21.81 7.42
C VAL A 461 -17.61 21.36 7.24
N ASP A 462 -18.02 20.40 8.07
CA ASP A 462 -19.39 19.92 8.15
C ASP A 462 -20.19 20.76 9.16
N LEU A 463 -21.33 21.29 8.72
CA LEU A 463 -22.25 22.08 9.54
C LEU A 463 -23.61 21.38 9.62
N TYR A 464 -24.06 21.10 10.85
CA TYR A 464 -25.40 20.61 11.14
C TYR A 464 -26.18 21.65 11.94
N VAL A 465 -27.41 21.96 11.54
CA VAL A 465 -28.33 22.83 12.31
C VAL A 465 -29.64 22.09 12.57
N THR A 466 -29.82 21.63 13.80
CA THR A 466 -30.98 20.86 14.27
C THR A 466 -31.93 21.75 15.06
N THR A 467 -33.23 21.70 14.76
CA THR A 467 -34.27 22.25 15.65
C THR A 467 -34.60 21.21 16.72
N GLY A 468 -34.54 21.54 18.00
CA GLY A 468 -34.87 20.54 19.02
C GLY A 468 -34.63 21.00 20.45
N GLY A 469 -34.49 20.04 21.35
CA GLY A 469 -34.08 20.26 22.74
C GLY A 469 -32.73 19.66 23.15
N ASP A 470 -32.18 18.75 22.33
CA ASP A 470 -30.94 18.01 22.59
C ASP A 470 -29.96 17.99 21.40
N GLY A 471 -30.36 18.52 20.24
CA GLY A 471 -29.56 18.55 19.01
C GLY A 471 -29.53 17.24 18.22
N ILE A 472 -30.11 16.17 18.74
CA ILE A 472 -30.18 14.86 18.10
C ILE A 472 -31.48 14.77 17.30
N ARG A 473 -31.40 14.85 15.97
CA ARG A 473 -32.57 14.89 15.08
C ARG A 473 -33.51 13.70 15.33
N VAL A 474 -34.64 13.93 15.99
CA VAL A 474 -35.76 12.97 16.09
C VAL A 474 -36.86 13.26 15.05
N GLY A 475 -37.80 12.34 14.87
CA GLY A 475 -38.81 12.40 13.80
C GLY A 475 -39.76 13.62 13.81
N SER A 476 -39.76 14.45 14.85
CA SER A 476 -40.54 15.70 14.93
C SER A 476 -39.76 16.96 14.51
N GLU A 477 -38.51 16.80 14.09
CA GLU A 477 -37.51 17.86 13.98
C GLU A 477 -37.01 18.06 12.55
N SER A 478 -36.54 19.27 12.30
CA SER A 478 -35.86 19.67 11.07
C SER A 478 -34.37 19.70 11.31
N GLN A 479 -33.60 19.23 10.33
CA GLN A 479 -32.15 19.40 10.29
C GLN A 479 -31.73 19.94 8.92
N LEU A 480 -30.79 20.87 8.93
CA LEU A 480 -29.98 21.27 7.79
C LEU A 480 -28.59 20.63 7.95
N TYR A 481 -28.05 20.12 6.85
CA TYR A 481 -26.64 19.72 6.74
C TYR A 481 -26.01 20.49 5.57
N LEU A 482 -24.77 20.93 5.74
CA LEU A 482 -23.93 21.58 4.73
C LEU A 482 -22.50 21.06 4.92
N GLN A 483 -21.86 20.61 3.84
CA GLN A 483 -20.42 20.35 3.78
C GLN A 483 -19.77 21.44 2.93
N LEU A 484 -18.64 21.98 3.39
CA LEU A 484 -17.73 22.80 2.61
C LEU A 484 -16.36 22.15 2.54
N ASP A 485 -15.69 22.28 1.40
CA ASP A 485 -14.26 21.97 1.28
C ASP A 485 -13.48 23.29 1.39
N VAL A 486 -12.40 23.27 2.18
CA VAL A 486 -11.60 24.44 2.53
C VAL A 486 -10.12 24.15 2.33
N ALA A 487 -9.38 25.18 1.93
CA ALA A 487 -7.92 25.20 2.00
C ALA A 487 -7.49 26.20 3.08
N TRP A 488 -6.42 25.89 3.79
CA TRP A 488 -5.86 26.77 4.79
C TRP A 488 -4.34 26.87 4.65
N SER A 489 -3.79 27.99 5.11
CA SER A 489 -2.35 28.21 5.18
C SER A 489 -2.03 29.13 6.35
N SER A 490 -0.94 28.85 7.04
CA SER A 490 -0.42 29.65 8.14
C SER A 490 1.12 29.66 8.11
N ASN A 491 1.72 30.64 8.79
CA ASN A 491 3.17 30.88 8.76
C ASN A 491 3.72 31.29 10.14
N GLY A 492 3.16 30.77 11.23
CA GLY A 492 3.48 31.19 12.60
C GLY A 492 2.84 32.51 13.02
N SER A 493 2.78 33.47 12.11
CA SER A 493 2.35 34.85 12.40
C SER A 493 0.92 35.14 11.96
N THR A 494 0.51 34.66 10.79
CA THR A 494 -0.79 34.89 10.15
C THR A 494 -1.33 33.60 9.55
N ALA A 495 -2.64 33.39 9.61
CA ALA A 495 -3.32 32.31 8.91
C ALA A 495 -4.38 32.86 7.95
N SER A 496 -4.75 32.05 6.97
CA SER A 496 -5.85 32.27 6.04
C SER A 496 -6.56 30.94 5.80
N ILE A 497 -7.88 30.96 5.88
CA ILE A 497 -8.77 29.86 5.50
C ILE A 497 -9.59 30.37 4.32
N VAL A 498 -9.68 29.59 3.25
CA VAL A 498 -10.40 29.93 2.02
C VAL A 498 -11.23 28.74 1.56
N GLU A 499 -12.47 28.99 1.14
CA GLU A 499 -13.33 27.95 0.59
C GLU A 499 -12.87 27.57 -0.82
N LEU A 500 -12.81 26.26 -1.09
CA LEU A 500 -12.39 25.76 -2.40
C LEU A 500 -13.54 25.87 -3.41
N VAL A 501 -13.24 26.50 -4.54
CA VAL A 501 -14.20 26.64 -5.63
C VAL A 501 -14.30 25.31 -6.38
N ASP A 502 -15.43 24.61 -6.18
CA ASP A 502 -15.89 23.36 -6.83
C ASP A 502 -15.78 22.04 -6.00
N PRO A 503 -16.54 21.93 -4.90
CA PRO A 503 -17.22 20.69 -4.52
C PRO A 503 -18.73 20.81 -4.78
N GLU A 504 -19.44 19.69 -4.98
CA GLU A 504 -20.91 19.72 -4.99
C GLU A 504 -21.44 19.91 -3.55
N PRO A 505 -21.95 21.09 -3.14
CA PRO A 505 -22.41 21.25 -1.77
C PRO A 505 -23.80 20.64 -1.67
N MET A 506 -23.84 19.39 -1.19
CA MET A 506 -25.09 18.72 -0.85
C MET A 506 -25.66 19.33 0.42
N ILE A 507 -26.43 20.41 0.27
CA ILE A 507 -27.42 20.76 1.29
C ILE A 507 -28.45 19.63 1.33
N LEU A 508 -28.38 18.79 2.37
CA LEU A 508 -29.35 17.72 2.63
C LEU A 508 -30.36 18.23 3.67
N GLU A 509 -31.47 18.81 3.20
CA GLU A 509 -32.61 19.08 4.08
C GLU A 509 -33.26 17.75 4.47
N VAL A 510 -33.51 17.50 5.75
CA VAL A 510 -34.45 16.45 6.18
C VAL A 510 -35.53 17.03 7.09
N ASN A 511 -36.69 17.28 6.50
CA ASN A 511 -37.82 17.89 7.19
C ASN A 511 -38.52 16.95 8.20
N LYS A 512 -39.53 17.48 8.90
CA LYS A 512 -40.33 16.77 9.91
C LYS A 512 -41.13 15.57 9.40
N SER A 513 -41.23 15.38 8.08
CA SER A 513 -41.82 14.20 7.45
C SER A 513 -40.76 13.19 6.99
N GLY A 514 -39.48 13.42 7.26
CA GLY A 514 -38.37 12.57 6.83
C GLY A 514 -38.04 12.68 5.34
N GLN A 515 -38.55 13.72 4.66
CA GLN A 515 -38.32 13.91 3.23
C GLN A 515 -36.97 14.62 3.04
N ALA A 516 -36.09 13.98 2.28
CA ALA A 516 -34.81 14.52 1.85
C ALA A 516 -35.01 15.49 0.66
N LEU A 517 -34.41 16.68 0.72
CA LEU A 517 -34.29 17.59 -0.42
C LEU A 517 -32.83 18.01 -0.58
N THR A 518 -32.22 17.61 -1.69
CA THR A 518 -30.89 18.08 -2.10
C THR A 518 -31.03 19.42 -2.80
N ILE A 519 -30.29 20.43 -2.32
CA ILE A 519 -30.39 21.80 -2.81
C ILE A 519 -29.02 22.23 -3.36
N ARG A 520 -28.94 22.53 -4.67
CA ARG A 520 -27.76 23.13 -5.32
C ARG A 520 -27.98 24.64 -5.46
N PRO A 521 -27.14 25.51 -4.86
CA PRO A 521 -27.29 26.95 -5.03
C PRO A 521 -26.95 27.45 -6.48
N PRO A 522 -26.99 28.78 -6.80
CA PRO A 522 -26.78 29.31 -8.16
C PRO A 522 -25.53 30.21 -8.35
N ASP A 523 -24.49 29.78 -9.09
CA ASP A 523 -23.13 30.36 -9.12
C ASP A 523 -23.04 31.89 -9.40
N PRO A 524 -22.04 32.61 -8.84
CA PRO A 524 -21.00 32.18 -7.89
C PRO A 524 -21.41 32.36 -6.42
N TRP A 525 -20.87 31.52 -5.52
CA TRP A 525 -21.01 31.71 -4.06
C TRP A 525 -19.67 32.02 -3.43
N VAL A 526 -19.78 32.69 -2.29
CA VAL A 526 -18.76 32.81 -1.26
C VAL A 526 -19.57 32.63 0.02
N PHE A 527 -19.36 31.53 0.74
CA PHE A 527 -19.59 31.59 2.17
C PHE A 527 -18.28 32.10 2.78
N ASP A 528 -18.36 32.69 3.95
CA ASP A 528 -17.20 33.01 4.77
C ASP A 528 -17.46 32.31 6.12
N ILE A 529 -17.59 30.97 6.15
CA ILE A 529 -18.01 30.28 7.39
C ILE A 529 -16.93 30.36 8.47
N LEU A 530 -15.67 30.20 8.09
CA LEU A 530 -14.53 30.05 9.00
C LEU A 530 -13.40 31.01 8.58
N GLU A 531 -12.90 31.81 9.52
CA GLU A 531 -11.85 32.80 9.29
C GLU A 531 -10.88 32.82 10.47
N VAL A 532 -9.61 33.21 10.26
CA VAL A 532 -8.70 33.55 11.35
C VAL A 532 -8.50 35.06 11.38
N SER A 533 -8.97 35.67 12.46
CA SER A 533 -8.96 37.12 12.69
C SER A 533 -7.82 37.52 13.64
N VAL A 534 -7.36 38.77 13.51
CA VAL A 534 -6.43 39.40 14.47
C VAL A 534 -6.97 40.76 14.90
N ASP A 535 -7.26 40.93 16.19
CA ASP A 535 -7.61 42.24 16.75
C ASP A 535 -6.39 43.16 16.73
N GLN A 536 -6.42 44.13 15.81
CA GLN A 536 -5.36 45.11 15.58
C GLN A 536 -5.03 45.99 16.80
N SER A 537 -5.87 45.99 17.84
CA SER A 537 -5.70 46.80 19.05
C SER A 537 -5.09 46.04 20.23
N SER A 538 -5.32 44.73 20.32
CA SER A 538 -4.84 43.87 21.41
C SER A 538 -3.76 42.87 20.97
N GLY A 539 -3.67 42.56 19.67
CA GLY A 539 -2.85 41.49 19.11
C GLY A 539 -3.55 40.12 19.10
N ILE A 540 -4.63 39.97 19.87
CA ILE A 540 -5.33 38.71 20.08
C ILE A 540 -5.80 38.11 18.75
N LYS A 541 -5.50 36.83 18.57
CA LYS A 541 -5.90 36.02 17.43
C LYS A 541 -7.17 35.26 17.76
N THR A 542 -8.08 35.13 16.81
CA THR A 542 -9.33 34.38 17.00
C THR A 542 -9.67 33.51 15.80
N LEU A 543 -10.08 32.26 16.07
CA LEU A 543 -10.79 31.43 15.10
C LEU A 543 -12.26 31.86 15.11
N ASP A 544 -12.72 32.36 13.97
CA ASP A 544 -14.01 33.03 13.81
C ASP A 544 -14.99 32.13 13.06
N ILE A 545 -16.16 31.86 13.66
CA ILE A 545 -17.26 31.12 13.00
C ILE A 545 -18.42 32.07 12.70
N ARG A 546 -18.75 32.26 11.43
CA ARG A 546 -19.92 33.03 10.98
C ARG A 546 -21.16 32.13 10.89
N LEU A 547 -21.77 31.88 12.07
CA LEU A 547 -22.94 31.01 12.28
C LEU A 547 -24.06 31.13 11.23
N LEU A 548 -24.25 32.35 10.68
CA LEU A 548 -25.45 32.73 9.96
C LEU A 548 -25.21 33.09 8.50
N SER A 549 -23.98 33.42 8.09
CA SER A 549 -23.59 33.50 6.67
C SER A 549 -23.77 32.12 6.00
N ALA A 550 -23.45 31.06 6.75
CA ALA A 550 -23.72 29.66 6.40
C ALA A 550 -25.21 29.37 6.10
N LEU A 551 -26.12 29.97 6.87
CA LEU A 551 -27.57 29.78 6.73
C LEU A 551 -28.19 30.72 5.70
N SER A 552 -27.62 31.92 5.51
CA SER A 552 -28.19 32.99 4.69
C SER A 552 -28.11 32.68 3.19
N ALA A 553 -26.95 32.20 2.71
CA ALA A 553 -26.77 31.84 1.31
C ALA A 553 -27.56 30.58 0.87
N ALA A 554 -28.16 29.84 1.81
CA ALA A 554 -29.11 28.75 1.51
C ALA A 554 -30.58 29.21 1.35
N VAL A 555 -30.94 30.45 1.74
CA VAL A 555 -32.36 30.85 1.90
C VAL A 555 -33.14 30.95 0.59
N ASP A 556 -32.52 31.47 -0.48
CA ASP A 556 -33.21 31.65 -1.77
C ASP A 556 -33.53 30.34 -2.49
N ILE A 557 -32.94 29.21 -2.08
CA ILE A 557 -33.03 27.94 -2.82
C ILE A 557 -33.96 26.92 -2.14
N ALA A 558 -34.25 27.09 -0.84
CA ALA A 558 -35.07 26.15 -0.05
C ALA A 558 -36.59 26.45 -0.02
N GLY A 559 -37.10 27.31 -0.92
CA GLY A 559 -38.54 27.48 -1.15
C GLY A 559 -39.40 27.86 0.08
N GLY A 560 -38.82 28.51 1.09
CA GLY A 560 -39.49 28.88 2.34
C GLY A 560 -39.29 27.91 3.52
N PHE A 561 -38.49 26.85 3.39
CA PHE A 561 -38.13 26.00 4.53
C PHE A 561 -37.23 26.73 5.54
N LEU A 562 -36.30 27.57 5.09
CA LEU A 562 -35.45 28.38 5.98
C LEU A 562 -36.26 29.43 6.76
N ASP A 563 -37.34 29.99 6.20
CA ASP A 563 -38.34 30.75 6.98
C ASP A 563 -38.97 29.92 8.11
N SER A 564 -39.04 28.59 7.96
CA SER A 564 -39.55 27.67 8.99
C SER A 564 -38.50 27.30 10.05
N LEU A 565 -37.21 27.47 9.78
CA LEU A 565 -36.10 27.38 10.74
C LEU A 565 -35.92 28.69 11.50
N LEU A 566 -35.87 29.80 10.74
CA LEU A 566 -35.63 31.18 11.16
C LEU A 566 -36.91 31.82 11.73
N VAL A 567 -37.39 31.30 12.87
CA VAL A 567 -38.39 31.93 13.75
C VAL A 567 -37.92 31.81 15.20
N PRO A 568 -38.49 32.55 16.18
CA PRO A 568 -38.05 32.45 17.58
C PRO A 568 -38.14 31.02 18.13
N ARG A 569 -36.98 30.43 18.45
CA ARG A 569 -36.79 29.07 18.99
C ARG A 569 -35.35 28.87 19.49
N THR A 570 -35.06 27.70 20.04
CA THR A 570 -33.69 27.20 20.20
C THR A 570 -33.28 26.42 18.95
N LEU A 571 -32.02 26.56 18.55
CA LEU A 571 -31.31 25.76 17.55
C LEU A 571 -30.08 25.13 18.21
N HIS A 572 -29.75 23.92 17.79
CA HIS A 572 -28.48 23.27 18.10
C HIS A 572 -27.66 23.24 16.83
N ILE A 573 -26.45 23.78 16.91
CA ILE A 573 -25.53 23.94 15.78
C ILE A 573 -24.30 23.09 16.10
N ARG A 574 -23.89 22.20 15.21
CA ARG A 574 -22.71 21.35 15.36
C ARG A 574 -21.81 21.59 14.15
N VAL A 575 -20.59 22.05 14.39
CA VAL A 575 -19.55 22.20 13.37
C VAL A 575 -18.51 21.10 13.59
N VAL A 576 -18.16 20.37 12.54
CA VAL A 576 -17.11 19.34 12.55
C VAL A 576 -16.10 19.75 11.48
N PRO A 577 -15.02 20.45 11.84
CA PRO A 577 -13.93 20.73 10.93
C PRO A 577 -13.00 19.51 10.83
N SER A 578 -12.34 19.35 9.68
CA SER A 578 -11.16 18.48 9.54
C SER A 578 -9.84 19.25 9.67
N LEU A 579 -9.88 20.54 10.02
CA LEU A 579 -8.70 21.26 10.47
C LEU A 579 -8.35 20.77 11.87
N MET A 580 -7.06 20.53 12.12
CA MET A 580 -6.58 20.24 13.47
C MET A 580 -6.79 21.49 14.34
N VAL A 581 -7.54 21.30 15.43
CA VAL A 581 -7.77 22.30 16.47
C VAL A 581 -7.56 21.60 17.80
N HIS A 582 -6.69 22.14 18.64
CA HIS A 582 -6.46 21.60 19.99
C HIS A 582 -7.13 22.48 21.04
N ASP A 583 -7.56 21.88 22.14
CA ASP A 583 -8.02 22.60 23.32
C ASP A 583 -6.86 23.15 24.16
N VAL A 584 -7.20 23.80 25.29
CA VAL A 584 -6.23 24.41 26.21
C VAL A 584 -5.27 23.41 26.87
N ASP A 585 -5.59 22.11 26.82
CA ASP A 585 -4.79 21.01 27.37
C ASP A 585 -4.06 20.22 26.25
N GLY A 586 -4.16 20.66 24.99
CA GLY A 586 -3.49 20.05 23.83
C GLY A 586 -4.24 18.87 23.21
N LEU A 587 -5.55 18.72 23.46
CA LEU A 587 -6.36 17.60 22.95
C LEU A 587 -7.23 17.99 21.75
N ASP A 588 -7.41 17.06 20.81
CA ASP A 588 -8.25 17.24 19.61
C ASP A 588 -9.68 17.73 19.89
N VAL A 589 -10.04 18.86 19.29
CA VAL A 589 -11.42 19.39 19.24
C VAL A 589 -12.11 18.86 17.97
N SER A 590 -12.65 17.66 18.09
CA SER A 590 -13.39 16.97 17.02
C SER A 590 -14.70 17.66 16.60
N GLU A 591 -15.35 18.44 17.47
CA GLU A 591 -16.57 19.16 17.12
C GLU A 591 -16.85 20.39 18.00
N PHE A 592 -17.60 21.35 17.45
CA PHE A 592 -18.12 22.55 18.13
C PHE A 592 -19.65 22.49 18.20
N GLY A 593 -20.20 22.09 19.34
CA GLY A 593 -21.63 22.04 19.66
C GLY A 593 -22.14 23.32 20.34
N ILE A 594 -23.05 24.04 19.71
CA ILE A 594 -23.45 25.39 20.12
C ILE A 594 -24.98 25.48 20.20
N VAL A 595 -25.49 25.81 21.38
CA VAL A 595 -26.92 26.02 21.62
C VAL A 595 -27.23 27.51 21.47
N VAL A 596 -28.08 27.85 20.50
CA VAL A 596 -28.40 29.24 20.14
C VAL A 596 -29.91 29.48 20.26
N LYS A 597 -30.29 30.65 20.76
CA LYS A 597 -31.69 31.08 20.81
C LYS A 597 -31.94 32.21 19.84
N LEU A 598 -32.97 32.07 18.99
CA LEU A 598 -33.44 33.13 18.11
C LEU A 598 -34.50 33.98 18.82
N GLY A 599 -34.31 35.31 18.81
CA GLY A 599 -35.25 36.31 19.31
C GLY A 599 -35.88 37.13 18.18
N ASN A 600 -36.99 37.84 18.45
CA ASN A 600 -37.54 38.85 17.53
C ASN A 600 -36.77 40.16 17.62
#